data_AF-A0A2V6Q423-F1
#
_entry.id   AF-A0A2V6Q423-F1
#
_cell.length_a   1.000
_cell.length_b   1.000
_cell.length_c   1.000
_cell.angle_alpha   90.00
_cell.angle_beta   90.00
_cell.angle_gamma   90.00
#
_symmetry.space_group_name_H-M   'P 1'
#
loop_
_entity.id
_entity.type
_entity.pdbx_description
1 polymer ?
#
loop_
_entity_poly.entity_id
_entity_poly.type
_entity_poly.pdbx_seq_one_letter_code
_entity_poly.pdbx_strand_id
1 'polypeptide(L)'
;MGRGRKTRRELARGGTGPARRLNETLGAWPGVRITPQFGRWGYFLGQSLFACFPLRDKDRDLWIRLSKDDQKKALADPRIRPHRRFGARGWIELDVEEPRDLARALRWLRRAYGGAEPTTEP
;
A
#
# COMPACT_ATOMS: atom_id res chain seq x y z
N MET A 1 19.61 -14.94 19.98
CA MET A 1 19.77 -13.49 19.68
C MET A 1 19.84 -13.30 18.17
N GLY A 2 18.81 -12.79 17.46
CA GLY A 2 18.92 -12.67 15.99
C GLY A 2 17.73 -12.08 15.23
N ARG A 3 16.50 -12.24 15.74
CA ARG A 3 15.28 -11.79 15.04
C ARG A 3 15.19 -10.25 14.95
N GLY A 4 15.51 -9.52 16.03
CA GLY A 4 15.43 -8.05 16.07
C GLY A 4 16.44 -7.32 15.16
N ARG A 5 17.65 -7.87 14.97
CA ARG A 5 18.66 -7.28 14.07
C ARG A 5 18.26 -7.45 12.60
N LYS A 6 17.69 -8.61 12.25
CA LYS A 6 17.19 -8.90 10.89
C LYS A 6 16.04 -7.96 10.51
N THR A 7 15.05 -7.81 11.40
CA THR A 7 13.91 -6.89 11.18
C THR A 7 14.35 -5.44 11.03
N ARG A 8 15.33 -4.96 11.83
CA ARG A 8 15.85 -3.58 11.66
C ARG A 8 16.52 -3.38 10.29
N ARG A 9 17.29 -4.36 9.81
CA ARG A 9 17.96 -4.30 8.50
C ARG A 9 16.97 -4.40 7.34
N GLU A 10 15.92 -5.20 7.48
CA GLU A 10 14.83 -5.31 6.51
C GLU A 10 14.06 -4.01 6.42
N LEU A 11 13.69 -3.39 7.55
CA LEU A 11 13.09 -2.06 7.57
C LEU A 11 13.99 -1.01 6.89
N ALA A 12 15.30 -1.02 7.17
CA ALA A 12 16.24 -0.11 6.51
C ALA A 12 16.35 -0.31 4.97
N ARG A 13 15.93 -1.48 4.45
CA ARG A 13 15.93 -1.81 3.02
C ARG A 13 14.54 -1.72 2.39
N GLY A 14 13.52 -1.27 3.13
CA GLY A 14 12.15 -1.26 2.63
C GLY A 14 11.49 -2.64 2.59
N GLY A 15 11.87 -3.58 3.44
CA GLY A 15 11.29 -4.92 3.54
C GLY A 15 11.91 -5.94 2.58
N THR A 16 11.19 -7.03 2.34
CA THR A 16 11.59 -8.12 1.43
C THR A 16 10.46 -8.47 0.46
N GLY A 17 10.78 -9.21 -0.62
CA GLY A 17 9.77 -9.73 -1.55
C GLY A 17 8.80 -8.67 -2.10
N PRO A 18 7.48 -8.89 -2.00
CA PRO A 18 6.46 -7.92 -2.43
C PRO A 18 6.58 -6.54 -1.76
N ALA A 19 6.91 -6.48 -0.46
CA ALA A 19 7.06 -5.22 0.26
C ALA A 19 8.20 -4.37 -0.32
N ARG A 20 9.34 -5.01 -0.61
CA ARG A 20 10.48 -4.33 -1.23
C ARG A 20 10.13 -3.76 -2.60
N ARG A 21 9.47 -4.55 -3.45
CA ARG A 21 9.05 -4.08 -4.79
C ARG A 21 8.04 -2.95 -4.72
N LEU A 22 7.08 -3.02 -3.80
CA LEU A 22 6.13 -1.92 -3.56
C LEU A 22 6.84 -0.65 -3.10
N ASN A 23 7.77 -0.77 -2.15
CA ASN A 23 8.52 0.38 -1.65
C ASN A 23 9.45 0.99 -2.72
N GLU A 24 10.13 0.18 -3.52
CA GLU A 24 10.93 0.66 -4.66
C GLU A 24 10.05 1.35 -5.72
N THR A 25 8.89 0.76 -6.05
CA THR A 25 7.99 1.30 -7.09
C THR A 25 7.30 2.59 -6.65
N LEU A 26 6.72 2.59 -5.45
CA LEU A 26 5.97 3.74 -4.92
C LEU A 26 6.90 4.83 -4.41
N GLY A 27 8.10 4.50 -3.95
CA GLY A 27 9.12 5.47 -3.55
C GLY A 27 9.67 6.29 -4.72
N ALA A 28 9.52 5.79 -5.95
CA ALA A 28 9.85 6.54 -7.16
C ALA A 28 8.74 7.51 -7.61
N TRP A 29 7.57 7.50 -6.96
CA TRP A 29 6.48 8.41 -7.32
C TRP A 29 6.69 9.78 -6.67
N PRO A 30 6.50 10.89 -7.40
CA PRO A 30 6.74 12.23 -6.86
C PRO A 30 5.97 12.49 -5.56
N GLY A 31 6.66 13.03 -4.55
CA GLY A 31 6.03 13.40 -3.27
C GLY A 31 5.54 12.22 -2.41
N VAL A 32 5.76 10.96 -2.82
CA VAL A 32 5.38 9.82 -2.00
C VAL A 32 6.34 9.64 -0.84
N ARG A 33 5.77 9.66 0.37
CA ARG A 33 6.48 9.34 1.62
C ARG A 33 6.09 7.95 2.09
N ILE A 34 7.10 7.13 2.37
CA ILE A 34 6.94 5.77 2.88
C ILE A 34 7.36 5.74 4.34
N THR A 35 6.46 5.34 5.24
CA THR A 35 6.79 5.23 6.67
C THR A 35 6.24 3.94 7.28
N PRO A 36 7.04 3.22 8.08
CA PRO A 36 6.53 2.09 8.85
C PRO A 36 5.67 2.60 10.01
N GLN A 37 4.37 2.28 10.01
CA GLN A 37 3.43 2.63 11.09
C GLN A 37 2.45 1.48 11.37
N PHE A 38 2.15 1.24 12.64
CA PHE A 38 1.15 0.24 13.07
C PHE A 38 1.35 -1.16 12.47
N GLY A 39 2.61 -1.60 12.30
CA GLY A 39 2.92 -2.91 11.73
C GLY A 39 2.82 -2.99 10.19
N ARG A 40 2.67 -1.85 9.50
CA ARG A 40 2.53 -1.75 8.04
C ARG A 40 3.44 -0.65 7.46
N TRP A 41 3.91 -0.80 6.23
CA TRP A 41 4.37 0.31 5.39
C TRP A 41 3.16 1.16 5.00
N GLY A 42 3.13 2.41 5.42
CA GLY A 42 2.15 3.40 4.96
C GLY A 42 2.72 4.21 3.80
N TYR A 43 1.91 4.38 2.74
CA TYR A 43 2.24 5.17 1.56
C TYR A 43 1.40 6.45 1.58
N PHE A 44 2.06 7.58 1.66
CA PHE A 44 1.45 8.90 1.78
C PHE A 44 1.78 9.76 0.59
N LEU A 45 0.82 10.53 0.11
CA LEU A 45 1.07 11.75 -0.65
C LEU A 45 0.67 12.90 0.26
N GLY A 46 1.64 13.74 0.60
CA GLY A 46 1.51 14.72 1.67
C GLY A 46 1.03 14.15 3.01
N GLN A 47 -0.13 14.61 3.48
CA GLN A 47 -0.80 14.09 4.69
C GLN A 47 -1.76 12.93 4.41
N SER A 48 -2.03 12.63 3.14
CA SER A 48 -3.02 11.64 2.72
C SER A 48 -2.42 10.24 2.62
N LEU A 49 -2.79 9.35 3.56
CA LEU A 49 -2.51 7.92 3.46
C LEU A 49 -3.40 7.31 2.37
N PHE A 50 -2.78 6.80 1.30
CA PHE A 50 -3.51 6.24 0.15
C PHE A 50 -3.34 4.73 0.00
N ALA A 51 -2.32 4.13 0.63
CA ALA A 51 -2.17 2.68 0.67
C ALA A 51 -1.39 2.23 1.91
N CYS A 52 -1.51 0.95 2.28
CA CYS A 52 -0.57 0.34 3.22
C CYS A 52 -0.37 -1.16 3.01
N PHE A 53 0.84 -1.64 3.27
CA PHE A 53 1.25 -3.04 3.10
C PHE A 53 1.90 -3.58 4.37
N PRO A 54 1.72 -4.86 4.76
CA PRO A 54 2.28 -5.40 6.01
C PRO A 54 3.81 -5.32 6.07
N LEU A 55 4.35 -5.13 7.28
CA LEU A 55 5.79 -5.27 7.54
C LEU A 55 6.21 -6.74 7.66
N ARG A 56 5.26 -7.62 7.99
CA ARG A 56 5.52 -9.04 8.26
C ARG A 56 5.53 -9.80 6.94
N ASP A 57 6.61 -10.52 6.67
CA ASP A 57 6.79 -11.25 5.42
C ASP A 57 5.70 -12.29 5.11
N LYS A 58 4.94 -12.75 6.11
CA LYS A 58 3.87 -13.75 5.91
C LYS A 58 2.53 -13.14 5.52
N ASP A 59 2.33 -11.85 5.79
CA ASP A 59 1.08 -11.15 5.54
C ASP A 59 1.17 -10.54 4.14
N ARG A 60 0.06 -10.59 3.38
CA ARG A 60 0.03 -10.31 1.93
C ARG A 60 -1.02 -9.29 1.53
N ASP A 61 -1.84 -8.86 2.48
CA ASP A 61 -2.98 -7.99 2.29
C ASP A 61 -2.53 -6.56 2.00
N LEU A 62 -2.58 -6.12 0.75
CA LEU A 62 -2.42 -4.71 0.39
C LEU A 62 -3.74 -3.97 0.60
N TRP A 63 -3.69 -2.84 1.30
CA TRP A 63 -4.84 -1.96 1.44
C TRP A 63 -4.65 -0.72 0.57
N ILE A 64 -5.70 -0.30 -0.13
CA ILE A 64 -5.69 0.87 -1.00
C ILE A 64 -6.94 1.70 -0.73
N ARG A 65 -6.78 3.01 -0.61
CA ARG A 65 -7.90 3.95 -0.48
C ARG A 65 -8.27 4.51 -1.85
N LEU A 66 -9.48 4.26 -2.29
CA LEU A 66 -10.01 4.70 -3.58
C LEU A 66 -11.16 5.71 -3.39
N SER A 67 -11.48 6.44 -4.47
CA SER A 67 -12.78 7.11 -4.60
C SER A 67 -13.91 6.07 -4.59
N LYS A 68 -15.15 6.49 -4.31
CA LYS A 68 -16.30 5.56 -4.30
C LYS A 68 -16.50 4.90 -5.68
N ASP A 69 -16.32 5.65 -6.77
CA ASP A 69 -16.47 5.13 -8.12
C ASP A 69 -15.38 4.11 -8.48
N ASP A 70 -14.12 4.39 -8.14
CA ASP A 70 -13.04 3.45 -8.39
C ASP A 70 -13.12 2.24 -7.46
N GLN A 71 -13.59 2.40 -6.22
CA GLN A 71 -13.89 1.27 -5.34
C GLN A 71 -14.95 0.36 -5.97
N LYS A 72 -16.06 0.91 -6.48
CA LYS A 72 -17.09 0.12 -7.16
C LYS A 72 -16.53 -0.66 -8.36
N LYS A 73 -15.67 -0.04 -9.17
CA LYS A 73 -15.00 -0.70 -10.30
C LYS A 73 -14.01 -1.77 -9.84
N ALA A 74 -13.29 -1.54 -8.74
CA ALA A 74 -12.33 -2.49 -8.20
C ALA A 74 -13.03 -3.76 -7.67
N LEU A 75 -14.16 -3.60 -7.00
CA LEU A 75 -14.96 -4.70 -6.46
C LEU A 75 -15.63 -5.57 -7.51
N ALA A 76 -15.57 -5.21 -8.81
CA ALA A 76 -15.96 -6.10 -9.90
C ALA A 76 -14.95 -7.25 -10.12
N ASP A 77 -13.71 -7.12 -9.61
CA ASP A 77 -12.74 -8.22 -9.59
C ASP A 77 -12.94 -9.05 -8.30
N PRO A 78 -13.24 -10.36 -8.38
CA PRO A 78 -13.51 -11.19 -7.20
C PRO A 78 -12.31 -11.34 -6.26
N ARG A 79 -11.10 -10.96 -6.69
CA ARG A 79 -9.89 -10.97 -5.84
C ARG A 79 -9.79 -9.73 -4.94
N ILE A 80 -10.60 -8.71 -5.19
CA ILE A 80 -10.60 -7.45 -4.45
C ILE A 80 -11.81 -7.42 -3.53
N ARG A 81 -11.56 -7.08 -2.27
CA ARG A 81 -12.56 -7.10 -1.20
C ARG A 81 -12.68 -5.71 -0.59
N PRO A 82 -13.86 -5.29 -0.08
CA PRO A 82 -13.92 -4.10 0.75
C PRO A 82 -13.14 -4.36 2.05
N HIS A 83 -12.35 -3.40 2.51
CA HIS A 83 -11.62 -3.55 3.76
C HIS A 83 -12.59 -3.71 4.93
N ARG A 84 -12.35 -4.70 5.80
CA ARG A 84 -13.31 -5.13 6.84
C ARG A 84 -13.86 -4.00 7.72
N ARG A 85 -13.03 -3.02 8.07
CA ARG A 85 -13.40 -1.90 8.96
C ARG A 85 -13.57 -0.56 8.26
N PHE A 86 -12.98 -0.40 7.09
CA PHE A 86 -12.87 0.90 6.43
C PHE A 86 -13.44 0.89 5.01
N GLY A 87 -14.13 -0.18 4.61
CA GLY A 87 -14.75 -0.33 3.30
C GLY A 87 -15.66 0.84 2.95
N ALA A 88 -16.51 1.29 3.88
CA ALA A 88 -17.37 2.45 3.68
C ALA A 88 -16.61 3.78 3.41
N ARG A 89 -15.32 3.84 3.74
CA ARG A 89 -14.43 4.99 3.52
C ARG A 89 -13.56 4.85 2.26
N GLY A 90 -13.92 3.95 1.34
CA GLY A 90 -13.21 3.74 0.08
C GLY A 90 -12.03 2.76 0.16
N TRP A 91 -11.83 2.10 1.30
CA TRP A 91 -10.71 1.15 1.45
C TRP A 91 -11.05 -0.21 0.85
N ILE A 92 -10.15 -0.70 -0.01
CA ILE A 92 -10.16 -2.05 -0.54
C ILE A 92 -8.96 -2.85 -0.02
N GLU A 93 -9.06 -4.16 -0.11
CA GLU A 93 -8.06 -5.13 0.28
C GLU A 93 -7.88 -6.15 -0.86
N LEU A 94 -6.63 -6.48 -1.18
CA LEU A 94 -6.26 -7.52 -2.14
C LEU A 94 -4.90 -8.11 -1.76
N ASP A 95 -4.68 -9.38 -2.09
CA ASP A 95 -3.44 -10.06 -1.76
C ASP A 95 -2.37 -9.83 -2.83
N VAL A 96 -1.14 -9.52 -2.41
CA VAL A 96 0.03 -9.39 -3.28
C VAL A 96 1.06 -10.44 -2.91
N GLU A 97 1.07 -11.54 -3.65
CA GLU A 97 1.98 -12.67 -3.45
C GLU A 97 3.04 -12.73 -4.53
N GLU A 98 2.63 -12.54 -5.78
CA GLU A 98 3.48 -12.67 -6.96
C GLU A 98 3.61 -11.35 -7.74
N PRO A 99 4.64 -11.21 -8.59
CA PRO A 99 4.80 -10.01 -9.42
C PRO A 99 3.58 -9.65 -10.28
N ARG A 100 2.78 -10.63 -10.73
CA ARG A 100 1.53 -10.40 -11.48
C ARG A 100 0.44 -9.69 -10.66
N ASP A 101 0.42 -9.91 -9.35
CA ASP A 101 -0.56 -9.29 -8.45
C ASP A 101 -0.18 -7.83 -8.19
N LEU A 102 1.13 -7.55 -8.11
CA LEU A 102 1.64 -6.19 -8.07
C LEU A 102 1.21 -5.40 -9.31
N ALA A 103 1.34 -5.96 -10.52
CA ALA A 103 0.93 -5.28 -11.75
C ALA A 103 -0.57 -4.89 -11.74
N ARG A 104 -1.44 -5.79 -11.23
CA ARG A 104 -2.87 -5.50 -11.05
C ARG A 104 -3.12 -4.43 -9.98
N ALA A 105 -2.43 -4.53 -8.84
CA ALA A 105 -2.51 -3.56 -7.76
C ALA A 105 -2.06 -2.16 -8.20
N LEU A 106 -1.03 -2.06 -9.05
CA LEU A 106 -0.49 -0.79 -9.54
C LEU A 106 -1.53 0.06 -10.27
N ARG A 107 -2.47 -0.56 -10.99
CA ARG A 107 -3.59 0.17 -11.62
C ARG A 107 -4.40 0.95 -10.58
N TRP A 108 -4.72 0.31 -9.45
CA TRP A 108 -5.49 0.91 -8.36
C TRP A 108 -4.66 1.85 -7.50
N LEU A 109 -3.38 1.53 -7.27
CA LEU A 109 -2.45 2.42 -6.57
C LEU A 109 -2.29 3.76 -7.31
N ARG A 110 -2.25 3.75 -8.65
CA ARG A 110 -2.21 4.99 -9.44
C ARG A 110 -3.47 5.83 -9.26
N ARG A 111 -4.66 5.21 -9.20
CA ARG A 111 -5.92 5.90 -8.91
C ARG A 111 -5.93 6.48 -7.50
N ALA A 112 -5.46 5.70 -6.52
CA ALA A 112 -5.36 6.14 -5.13
C ALA A 112 -4.39 7.33 -4.97
N TYR A 113 -3.23 7.28 -5.63
CA TYR A 113 -2.27 8.37 -5.66
C TYR A 113 -2.84 9.63 -6.32
N GLY A 114 -3.51 9.50 -7.47
CA GLY A 114 -4.13 10.64 -8.15
C GLY A 114 -5.32 11.24 -7.40
N GLY A 115 -5.95 10.50 -6.49
CA GLY A 115 -6.99 10.99 -5.59
C GLY A 115 -6.50 11.39 -4.20
N ALA A 116 -5.19 11.31 -3.96
CA ALA A 116 -4.57 11.77 -2.72
C ALA A 116 -4.10 13.22 -2.88
N GLU A 117 -4.23 14.01 -1.82
CA GLU A 117 -3.85 15.41 -1.87
C GLU A 117 -2.34 15.58 -1.64
N PRO A 118 -1.60 16.30 -2.52
CA PRO A 118 -0.23 16.69 -2.24
C PRO A 118 -0.16 17.60 -1.01
N THR A 119 0.97 17.61 -0.31
CA THR A 119 1.21 18.68 0.68
C THR A 119 1.31 19.99 -0.09
N THR A 120 0.30 20.83 0.02
CA THR A 120 0.43 22.26 -0.22
C THR A 120 1.12 22.84 1.01
N GLU A 121 2.40 23.19 0.90
CA GLU A 121 3.00 24.11 1.85
C GLU A 121 2.30 25.48 1.70
N PRO A 122 1.95 26.17 2.81
CA PRO A 122 1.29 27.48 2.77
C PRO A 122 2.19 28.58 2.20
#